data_AF-A0A965DNR5-F1
#
_entry.id   AF-A0A965DNR5-F1
#
_cell.length_a   1.000
_cell.length_b   1.000
_cell.length_c   1.000
_cell.angle_alpha   90.00
_cell.angle_beta   90.00
_cell.angle_gamma   90.00
#
_symmetry.space_group_name_H-M   'P 1'
#
loop_
_entity.id
_entity.type
_entity.pdbx_description
1 polymer ?
#
loop_
_entity_poly.entity_id
_entity_poly.type
_entity_poly.pdbx_seq_one_letter_code
_entity_poly.pdbx_strand_id
1 'polypeptide(L)'
;HVSAYALTLENKTLLSHTEKKSGAPLINEHQQVEHYFEVQQRLIERGFEQYEVSNYARNKAYALHNKNYWKGFPYLGIGPGAHSYDGKYIRRWNVANNAQYIKQSDWFDTEELTDENRWNELWLTGLRTMEGVSQDSLEQFYRLTKNGFLKADRLSSLLFRV
;
A
#
# COMPACT_ATOMS: atom_id res chain seq x y z
N HIS A 1 10.41 4.22 14.44
CA HIS A 1 9.69 3.70 13.27
C HIS A 1 10.66 3.71 12.10
N VAL A 2 10.69 2.65 11.29
CA VAL A 2 11.52 2.53 10.09
C VAL A 2 10.64 2.00 8.96
N SER A 3 10.69 2.67 7.81
CA SER A 3 10.07 2.19 6.56
C SER A 3 11.18 1.83 5.58
N ALA A 4 11.20 0.59 5.11
CA ALA A 4 12.21 0.06 4.20
C ALA A 4 11.52 -0.55 2.98
N TYR A 5 11.63 0.13 1.84
CA TYR A 5 11.03 -0.27 0.57
C TYR A 5 12.11 -0.79 -0.38
N ALA A 6 11.74 -1.75 -1.22
CA ALA A 6 12.55 -2.10 -2.38
C ALA A 6 12.68 -0.90 -3.32
N LEU A 7 13.84 -0.76 -3.96
CA LEU A 7 14.06 0.33 -4.91
C LEU A 7 13.30 0.05 -6.21
N THR A 8 12.34 0.91 -6.53
CA THR A 8 11.69 0.94 -7.85
C THR A 8 12.20 2.15 -8.64
N LEU A 9 12.67 1.91 -9.87
CA LEU A 9 13.19 2.96 -10.74
C LEU A 9 12.11 3.51 -11.66
N GLU A 10 11.68 4.74 -11.37
CA GLU A 10 10.78 5.47 -12.26
C GLU A 10 11.53 6.04 -13.47
N ASN A 11 10.99 5.79 -14.67
CA ASN A 11 11.67 6.03 -15.95
C ASN A 11 12.18 7.46 -16.19
N LYS A 12 11.56 8.45 -15.53
CA LYS A 12 11.87 9.89 -15.69
C LYS A 12 12.71 10.46 -14.54
N THR A 13 13.28 9.59 -13.70
CA THR A 13 14.12 10.02 -12.58
C THR A 13 15.58 10.08 -12.97
N LEU A 14 16.33 10.96 -12.29
CA LEU A 14 17.78 11.02 -12.41
C LEU A 14 18.42 9.65 -12.17
N LEU A 15 17.89 8.88 -11.21
CA LEU A 15 18.41 7.56 -10.86
C LEU A 15 18.27 6.56 -12.01
N SER A 16 17.12 6.54 -12.71
CA SER A 16 16.93 5.73 -13.93
C SER A 16 17.87 6.16 -15.06
N HIS A 17 18.11 7.46 -15.23
CA HIS A 17 19.08 7.94 -16.21
C HIS A 17 20.52 7.52 -15.89
N THR A 18 20.91 7.59 -14.62
CA THR A 18 22.24 7.16 -14.17
C THR A 18 22.47 5.68 -14.41
N GLU A 19 21.49 4.81 -14.09
CA GLU A 19 21.57 3.37 -14.34
C GLU A 19 21.71 3.06 -15.85
N LYS A 20 20.89 3.70 -16.68
CA LYS A 20 20.96 3.55 -18.14
C LYS A 20 22.32 3.97 -18.69
N LYS A 21 22.93 5.00 -18.09
CA LYS A 21 24.26 5.49 -18.49
C LYS A 21 25.39 4.58 -18.00
N SER A 22 25.27 3.95 -16.82
CA SER A 22 26.26 2.99 -16.32
C SER A 22 26.23 1.67 -17.09
N GLY A 23 25.12 1.35 -17.77
CA GLY A 23 24.98 0.13 -18.58
C GLY A 23 24.82 -1.15 -17.75
N ALA A 24 24.57 -1.01 -16.45
CA ALA A 24 24.34 -2.10 -15.50
C ALA A 24 23.29 -1.67 -14.46
N PRO A 25 22.44 -2.59 -14.00
CA PRO A 25 21.43 -2.29 -12.99
C PRO A 25 22.08 -1.86 -11.68
N LEU A 26 21.47 -0.89 -10.98
CA LEU A 26 21.91 -0.42 -9.67
C LEU A 26 21.79 -1.52 -8.61
N ILE A 27 20.75 -2.34 -8.74
CA ILE A 27 20.50 -3.51 -7.90
C ILE A 27 19.70 -4.52 -8.71
N ASN A 28 20.05 -5.80 -8.61
CA ASN A 28 19.26 -6.88 -9.22
C ASN A 28 18.26 -7.48 -8.20
N GLU A 29 17.32 -8.30 -8.68
CA GLU A 29 16.27 -8.91 -7.85
C GLU A 29 16.83 -9.76 -6.70
N HIS A 30 17.88 -10.56 -6.95
CA HIS A 30 18.52 -11.38 -5.91
C HIS A 30 19.10 -10.51 -4.79
N GLN A 31 19.79 -9.43 -5.15
CA GLN A 31 20.32 -8.46 -4.18
C GLN A 31 19.20 -7.75 -3.40
N GLN A 32 18.08 -7.43 -4.04
CA GLN A 32 16.93 -6.85 -3.33
C GLN A 32 16.37 -7.80 -2.27
N VAL A 33 16.25 -9.09 -2.59
CA VAL A 33 15.80 -10.13 -1.65
C VAL A 33 16.79 -10.29 -0.49
N GLU A 34 18.09 -10.36 -0.78
CA GLU A 34 19.14 -10.43 0.24
C GLU A 34 19.09 -9.20 1.17
N HIS A 35 18.99 -8.00 0.62
CA HIS A 35 18.87 -6.78 1.40
C HIS A 35 17.60 -6.73 2.25
N TYR A 36 16.48 -7.25 1.73
CA TYR A 36 15.23 -7.33 2.49
C TYR A 36 15.42 -8.18 3.76
N PHE A 37 15.96 -9.39 3.62
CA PHE A 37 16.20 -10.27 4.78
C PHE A 37 17.24 -9.72 5.74
N GLU A 38 18.31 -9.10 5.22
CA GLU A 38 19.34 -8.45 6.03
C GLU A 38 18.76 -7.31 6.89
N VAL A 39 17.93 -6.45 6.29
CA VAL A 39 17.24 -5.36 7.02
C VAL A 39 16.29 -5.93 8.06
N GLN A 40 15.48 -6.92 7.69
CA GLN A 40 14.53 -7.58 8.59
C GLN A 40 15.25 -8.15 9.82
N GLN A 41 16.31 -8.94 9.60
CA GLN A 41 17.10 -9.56 10.67
C GLN A 41 17.71 -8.50 11.60
N ARG A 42 18.42 -7.51 11.04
CA ARG A 42 19.11 -6.47 11.83
C ARG A 42 18.14 -5.64 12.67
N LEU A 43 16.93 -5.39 12.19
CA LEU A 43 15.91 -4.63 12.90
C LEU A 43 15.28 -5.48 14.01
N ILE A 44 14.96 -6.75 13.76
CA ILE A 44 14.45 -7.68 14.78
C ILE A 44 15.46 -7.83 15.93
N GLU A 45 16.74 -8.01 15.63
CA GLU A 45 17.82 -8.09 16.64
C GLU A 45 17.91 -6.82 17.51
N ARG A 46 17.43 -5.67 17.01
CA ARG A 46 17.38 -4.38 17.72
C ARG A 46 16.05 -4.12 18.42
N GLY A 47 15.17 -5.12 18.47
CA GLY A 47 13.87 -5.08 19.12
C GLY A 47 12.80 -4.35 18.31
N PHE A 48 12.91 -4.29 16.99
CA PHE A 48 11.84 -3.81 16.13
C PHE A 48 10.90 -4.95 15.75
N GLU A 49 9.61 -4.67 15.77
CA GLU A 49 8.53 -5.52 15.27
C GLU A 49 8.25 -5.11 13.82
N GLN A 50 8.27 -6.08 12.90
CA GLN A 50 7.78 -5.89 11.54
C GLN A 50 6.25 -5.97 11.58
N TYR A 51 5.58 -4.83 11.54
CA TYR A 51 4.12 -4.77 11.67
C TYR A 51 3.40 -4.67 10.32
N GLU A 52 4.15 -4.35 9.26
CA GLU A 52 3.74 -4.47 7.87
C GLU A 52 4.97 -4.81 7.00
N VAL A 53 4.78 -5.40 5.81
CA VAL A 53 5.86 -5.89 4.91
C VAL A 53 7.07 -4.96 4.82
N SER A 54 6.86 -3.65 4.71
CA SER A 54 7.93 -2.66 4.56
C SER A 54 8.12 -1.78 5.81
N ASN A 55 7.43 -2.06 6.92
CA ASN A 55 7.38 -1.17 8.07
C ASN A 55 7.65 -1.85 9.40
N TYR A 56 8.53 -1.20 10.17
CA TYR A 56 9.05 -1.67 11.43
C TYR A 56 8.86 -0.61 12.51
N ALA A 57 8.60 -1.03 13.74
CA ALA A 57 8.57 -0.13 14.88
C ALA A 57 9.04 -0.81 16.16
N ARG A 58 9.45 -0.01 17.13
CA ARG A 58 9.82 -0.46 18.47
C ARG A 58 8.86 0.16 19.48
N ASN A 59 8.60 -0.53 20.58
CA ASN A 59 7.69 -0.07 21.64
C ASN A 59 6.29 0.27 21.11
N LYS A 60 5.80 -0.50 20.12
CA LYS A 60 4.48 -0.31 19.48
C LYS A 60 4.27 1.09 18.87
N ALA A 61 5.34 1.82 18.56
CA ALA A 61 5.29 3.14 17.92
C ALA A 61 4.97 3.02 16.40
N TYR A 62 3.83 2.43 16.10
CA TYR A 62 3.31 2.20 14.76
C TYR A 62 2.80 3.51 14.14
N ALA A 63 3.06 3.73 12.86
CA ALA A 63 2.51 4.87 12.14
C ALA A 63 0.98 4.76 12.05
N LEU A 64 0.27 5.56 12.85
CA LEU A 64 -1.20 5.53 12.91
C LEU A 64 -1.84 5.83 11.56
N HIS A 65 -1.28 6.77 10.80
CA HIS A 65 -1.79 7.11 9.47
C HIS A 65 -1.77 5.90 8.52
N ASN A 66 -0.61 5.24 8.37
CA ASN A 66 -0.48 4.07 7.51
C ASN A 66 -1.36 2.91 7.99
N LYS A 67 -1.38 2.69 9.32
CA LYS A 67 -2.21 1.66 9.93
C LYS A 67 -3.69 1.87 9.63
N ASN A 68 -4.17 3.12 9.69
CA ASN A 68 -5.55 3.44 9.38
C ASN A 68 -5.89 3.21 7.91
N TYR A 69 -4.97 3.55 7.01
CA TYR A 69 -5.11 3.27 5.58
C TYR A 69 -5.27 1.77 5.31
N TRP A 70 -4.39 0.93 5.86
CA TRP A 70 -4.47 -0.53 5.66
C TRP A 70 -5.68 -1.17 6.36
N LYS A 71 -6.16 -0.58 7.46
CA LYS A 71 -7.39 -1.04 8.12
C LYS A 71 -8.67 -0.54 7.46
N GLY A 72 -8.58 0.24 6.38
CA GLY A 72 -9.73 0.78 5.66
C GLY A 72 -10.55 1.78 6.47
N PHE A 73 -9.93 2.48 7.44
CA PHE A 73 -10.59 3.57 8.13
C PHE A 73 -10.81 4.75 7.17
N PRO A 74 -11.89 5.53 7.32
CA PRO A 74 -12.09 6.73 6.52
C PRO A 74 -11.00 7.76 6.79
N TYR A 75 -10.58 8.46 5.74
CA TYR A 75 -9.59 9.54 5.84
C TYR A 75 -9.84 10.62 4.80
N LEU A 76 -9.38 11.83 5.12
CA LEU A 76 -9.48 13.01 4.27
C LEU A 76 -8.10 13.43 3.78
N GLY A 77 -7.91 13.44 2.46
CA GLY A 77 -6.72 13.99 1.81
C GLY A 77 -6.91 15.47 1.50
N ILE A 78 -5.93 16.28 1.89
CA ILE A 78 -5.92 17.72 1.63
C ILE A 78 -4.67 18.05 0.83
N GLY A 79 -4.83 18.82 -0.23
CA GLY A 79 -3.75 19.25 -1.12
C GLY A 79 -3.78 18.57 -2.49
N PRO A 80 -2.98 19.07 -3.45
CA PRO A 80 -2.91 18.51 -4.80
C PRO A 80 -2.54 17.02 -4.77
N GLY A 81 -3.28 16.19 -5.49
CA GLY A 81 -3.02 14.74 -5.58
C GLY A 81 -3.40 13.94 -4.33
N ALA A 82 -3.88 14.58 -3.26
CA ALA A 82 -4.23 13.90 -2.02
C ALA A 82 -5.47 13.02 -2.23
N HIS A 83 -5.45 11.82 -1.65
CA HIS A 83 -6.56 10.86 -1.73
C HIS A 83 -7.42 10.92 -0.47
N SER A 84 -8.71 10.60 -0.59
CA SER A 84 -9.62 10.38 0.52
C SER A 84 -10.39 9.08 0.31
N TYR A 85 -10.89 8.51 1.41
CA TYR A 85 -11.75 7.34 1.40
C TYR A 85 -12.86 7.52 2.44
N ASP A 86 -14.09 7.19 2.06
CA ASP A 86 -15.27 7.29 2.93
C ASP A 86 -15.39 6.13 3.94
N GLY A 87 -14.49 5.15 3.89
CA GLY A 87 -14.55 3.95 4.72
C GLY A 87 -15.51 2.89 4.18
N LYS A 88 -16.12 3.12 3.01
CA LYS A 88 -17.15 2.28 2.44
C LYS A 88 -16.98 2.06 0.95
N TYR A 89 -17.56 2.92 0.10
CA TYR A 89 -17.67 2.68 -1.34
C TYR A 89 -17.03 3.76 -2.19
N ILE A 90 -16.58 4.87 -1.61
CA ILE A 90 -16.13 6.03 -2.38
C ILE A 90 -14.68 6.35 -2.03
N ARG A 91 -13.82 6.22 -3.03
CA ARG A 91 -12.49 6.83 -3.04
C ARG A 91 -12.56 8.12 -3.84
N ARG A 92 -11.78 9.11 -3.44
CA ARG A 92 -11.57 10.32 -4.24
C ARG A 92 -10.11 10.72 -4.23
N TRP A 93 -9.69 11.45 -5.26
CA TRP A 93 -8.36 12.05 -5.30
C TRP A 93 -8.45 13.46 -5.87
N ASN A 94 -7.71 14.35 -5.23
CA ASN A 94 -7.60 15.72 -5.65
C ASN A 94 -6.76 15.80 -6.94
N VAL A 95 -7.04 16.77 -7.79
CA VAL A 95 -6.24 17.05 -8.98
C VAL A 95 -4.78 17.29 -8.57
N ALA A 96 -3.84 16.56 -9.19
CA ALA A 96 -2.42 16.63 -8.86
C ALA A 96 -1.75 17.92 -9.33
N ASN A 97 -2.31 18.57 -10.36
CA ASN A 97 -1.79 19.84 -10.84
C ASN A 97 -2.11 20.97 -9.85
N ASN A 98 -1.07 21.56 -9.26
CA ASN A 98 -1.20 22.61 -8.26
C ASN A 98 -2.05 23.80 -8.75
N ALA A 99 -1.84 24.27 -9.97
CA ALA A 99 -2.56 25.44 -10.50
C ALA A 99 -4.04 25.15 -10.73
N GLN A 100 -4.39 23.94 -11.17
CA GLN A 100 -5.79 23.50 -11.29
C GLN A 100 -6.43 23.31 -9.91
N TYR A 101 -5.74 22.65 -8.98
CA TYR A 101 -6.23 22.45 -7.61
C TYR A 101 -6.54 23.78 -6.90
N ILE A 102 -5.67 24.78 -7.04
CA ILE A 102 -5.87 26.11 -6.43
C ILE A 102 -7.11 26.84 -6.99
N LYS A 103 -7.50 26.58 -8.24
CA LYS A 103 -8.71 27.19 -8.84
C LYS A 103 -10.01 26.67 -8.23
N GLN A 104 -9.98 25.54 -7.52
CA GLN A 104 -11.13 24.93 -6.82
C GLN A 104 -12.38 24.67 -7.70
N SER A 105 -12.23 24.62 -9.01
CA SER A 105 -13.25 24.11 -9.94
C SER A 105 -12.84 22.72 -10.37
N ASP A 106 -13.72 21.73 -10.21
CA ASP A 106 -13.45 20.32 -10.56
C ASP A 106 -12.11 19.81 -10.00
N TRP A 107 -11.91 20.04 -8.69
CA TRP A 107 -10.62 19.86 -8.03
C TRP A 107 -10.38 18.44 -7.50
N PHE A 108 -11.31 17.51 -7.73
CA PHE A 108 -11.16 16.08 -7.43
C PHE A 108 -11.97 15.21 -8.40
N ASP A 109 -11.55 13.96 -8.52
CA ASP A 109 -12.34 12.88 -9.12
C ASP A 109 -12.71 11.84 -8.05
N THR A 110 -13.64 10.95 -8.39
CA THR A 110 -14.12 9.86 -7.52
C THR A 110 -14.11 8.51 -8.21
N GLU A 111 -13.97 7.46 -7.43
CA GLU A 111 -14.14 6.06 -7.81
C GLU A 111 -15.16 5.42 -6.87
N GLU A 112 -16.15 4.73 -7.45
CA GLU A 112 -17.04 3.85 -6.71
C GLU A 112 -16.46 2.44 -6.67
N LEU A 113 -16.16 1.96 -5.47
CA LEU A 113 -15.61 0.63 -5.23
C LEU A 113 -16.73 -0.40 -5.25
N THR A 114 -16.57 -1.43 -6.07
CA THR A 114 -17.44 -2.60 -5.99
C THR A 114 -17.15 -3.42 -4.73
N ASP A 115 -18.07 -4.30 -4.35
CA ASP A 115 -17.77 -5.28 -3.30
C ASP A 115 -16.60 -6.20 -3.68
N GLU A 116 -16.37 -6.50 -4.97
CA GLU A 116 -15.17 -7.25 -5.38
C GLU A 116 -13.89 -6.45 -5.09
N ASN A 117 -13.88 -5.14 -5.34
CA ASN A 117 -12.73 -4.29 -5.03
C ASN A 117 -12.43 -4.32 -3.53
N ARG A 118 -13.45 -4.09 -2.71
CA ARG A 118 -13.30 -4.04 -1.24
C ARG A 118 -12.88 -5.39 -0.65
N TRP A 119 -13.38 -6.50 -1.22
CA TRP A 119 -12.94 -7.84 -0.83
C TRP A 119 -11.46 -8.06 -1.12
N ASN A 120 -11.02 -7.73 -2.34
CA ASN A 120 -9.62 -7.88 -2.73
C ASN A 120 -8.73 -6.98 -1.88
N GLU A 121 -9.15 -5.74 -1.60
CA GLU A 121 -8.42 -4.82 -0.73
C GLU A 121 -8.27 -5.34 0.70
N LEU A 122 -9.31 -5.97 1.28
CA LEU A 122 -9.25 -6.59 2.60
C LEU A 122 -8.12 -7.65 2.65
N TRP A 123 -8.05 -8.53 1.66
CA TRP A 123 -7.00 -9.54 1.59
C TRP A 123 -5.62 -8.92 1.35
N LEU A 124 -5.52 -7.99 0.41
CA LEU A 124 -4.26 -7.35 0.07
C LEU A 124 -3.65 -6.58 1.23
N THR A 125 -4.47 -5.83 1.96
CA THR A 125 -4.01 -5.06 3.11
C THR A 125 -3.78 -5.95 4.32
N GLY A 126 -4.68 -6.89 4.60
CA GLY A 126 -4.54 -7.82 5.71
C GLY A 126 -3.27 -8.66 5.61
N LEU A 127 -3.01 -9.29 4.46
CA LEU A 127 -1.81 -10.12 4.22
C LEU A 127 -0.50 -9.33 4.30
N ARG A 128 -0.53 -8.00 4.11
CA ARG A 128 0.65 -7.15 4.28
C ARG A 128 0.98 -6.87 5.74
N THR A 129 -0.01 -6.95 6.63
CA THR A 129 0.15 -6.57 8.05
C THR A 129 0.33 -7.79 8.94
N MET A 130 0.98 -7.58 10.08
CA MET A 130 1.14 -8.65 11.09
C MET A 130 -0.21 -9.12 11.68
N GLU A 131 -1.25 -8.27 11.62
CA GLU A 131 -2.58 -8.60 12.13
C GLU A 131 -3.39 -9.52 11.20
N GLY A 132 -3.00 -9.65 9.93
CA GLY A 132 -3.71 -10.48 8.95
C GLY A 132 -5.14 -9.99 8.67
N VAL A 133 -5.99 -10.93 8.21
CA VAL A 133 -7.42 -10.69 8.01
C VAL A 133 -8.19 -11.33 9.17
N SER A 134 -8.99 -10.54 9.90
CA SER A 134 -9.77 -11.07 11.02
C SER A 134 -11.00 -11.85 10.55
N GLN A 135 -11.39 -12.87 11.32
CA GLN A 135 -12.60 -13.64 11.05
C GLN A 135 -13.86 -12.76 11.04
N ASP A 136 -13.96 -11.80 11.97
CA ASP A 136 -15.07 -10.84 12.02
C ASP A 136 -15.18 -10.03 10.72
N SER A 137 -14.05 -9.57 10.17
CA SER A 137 -14.01 -8.86 8.90
C SER A 137 -14.49 -9.75 7.74
N LEU A 138 -14.10 -11.02 7.72
CA LEU A 138 -14.56 -11.99 6.71
C LEU A 138 -16.06 -12.24 6.82
N GLU A 139 -16.57 -12.48 8.04
CA GLU A 139 -17.99 -12.73 8.28
C GLU A 139 -18.85 -11.53 7.91
N GLN A 140 -18.42 -10.33 8.30
CA GLN A 140 -19.10 -9.08 7.94
C GLN A 140 -19.17 -8.93 6.42
N PHE A 141 -18.09 -9.19 5.71
CA PHE A 141 -18.05 -9.07 4.26
C PHE A 141 -18.87 -10.15 3.55
N TYR A 142 -18.83 -11.38 4.05
CA TYR A 142 -19.63 -12.49 3.52
C TYR A 142 -21.13 -12.21 3.64
N ARG A 143 -21.57 -11.66 4.77
CA ARG A 143 -22.97 -11.24 4.97
C ARG A 143 -23.40 -10.14 3.98
N LEU A 144 -22.50 -9.23 3.64
CA LEU A 144 -22.76 -8.15 2.69
C LEU A 144 -22.84 -8.64 1.24
N THR A 145 -22.06 -9.65 0.86
CA THR A 145 -21.87 -10.03 -0.54
C THR A 145 -22.65 -11.26 -1.02
N LYS A 146 -23.23 -12.05 -0.11
CA LYS A 146 -24.05 -13.27 -0.37
C LYS A 146 -23.41 -14.36 -1.27
N ASN A 147 -22.27 -14.13 -1.92
CA ASN A 147 -21.73 -14.94 -3.01
C ASN A 147 -20.23 -15.29 -2.88
N GLY A 148 -19.63 -15.13 -1.70
CA GLY A 148 -18.32 -15.71 -1.36
C GLY A 148 -17.28 -15.63 -2.48
N PHE A 149 -16.84 -14.42 -2.83
CA PHE A 149 -15.92 -14.27 -3.96
C PHE A 149 -14.50 -14.66 -3.55
N LEU A 150 -14.02 -15.83 -3.96
CA LEU A 150 -12.60 -16.04 -4.25
C LEU A 150 -12.51 -16.62 -5.65
N LYS A 151 -12.23 -15.78 -6.65
CA LYS A 151 -11.69 -16.28 -7.92
C LYS A 151 -10.20 -16.54 -7.68
N ALA A 152 -9.86 -17.81 -7.46
CA ALA A 152 -8.50 -18.29 -7.23
C ALA A 152 -7.49 -17.80 -8.30
N ASP A 153 -7.97 -17.50 -9.51
CA ASP A 153 -7.15 -17.09 -10.65
C ASP A 153 -6.53 -15.68 -10.53
N ARG A 154 -6.87 -14.87 -9.51
CA ARG A 154 -6.32 -13.52 -9.30
C ARG A 154 -5.35 -13.36 -8.14
N LEU A 155 -5.19 -14.36 -7.27
CA LEU A 155 -4.18 -14.29 -6.20
C LEU A 155 -2.75 -14.35 -6.76
N SER A 156 -2.54 -15.09 -7.84
CA SER A 156 -1.24 -15.20 -8.52
C SER A 156 -0.80 -13.90 -9.20
N SER A 157 -1.73 -13.05 -9.66
CA SER A 157 -1.39 -11.76 -10.28
C SER A 157 -1.19 -10.62 -9.27
N LEU A 158 -1.68 -10.79 -8.04
CA LEU A 158 -1.53 -9.82 -6.95
C LEU A 158 -0.29 -10.05 -6.07
N LEU A 159 0.22 -11.29 -6.03
CA LEU A 159 1.43 -11.64 -5.26
C LEU A 159 2.75 -11.38 -5.99
N PHE A 160 2.73 -10.98 -7.27
CA PHE A 160 3.94 -10.77 -8.10
C PHE A 160 4.05 -9.39 -8.76
N ARG A 161 3.48 -8.36 -8.14
CA ARG A 161 3.83 -6.96 -8.43
C ARG A 161 4.20 -6.22 -7.15
N VAL A 162 5.31 -6.65 -6.56
CA VAL A 162 6.19 -5.81 -5.73
C VAL A 162 7.57 -5.92 -6.37
#